data_AF-F0WM18-F1
#
_entry.id   AF-F0WM18-F1
#
_cell.length_a   1.000
_cell.length_b   1.000
_cell.length_c   1.000
_cell.angle_alpha   90.00
_cell.angle_beta   90.00
_cell.angle_gamma   90.00
#
_symmetry.space_group_name_H-M   'P 1'
#
loop_
_entity.id
_entity.type
_entity.pdbx_description
1 polymer ?
#
loop_
_entity_poly.entity_id
_entity_poly.type
_entity_poly.pdbx_seq_one_letter_code
_entity_poly.pdbx_strand_id
1 'polypeptide(L)'
;MGKHYASNLAVVLLLTLLTADATPSIDMDKLNFGETCKANPCSLKQVPVPIRDYVFTSNGCGMAGAPMKGYEFVSDCCDLHDACYSVCGITKAHCDSSMKKCMTETCNGVTAPEQKKKCDAALSIYNLGAKVLGCPAFTQAQKEACYCVSKEKGVAAYKERLLHFLQKHADSEEKKSEEAVNKLLKKHKGKEAKLFYRLVKKYTQSIVLDTGKNNFMSEMFQKLPNLSNSPEEDALDTEEEGMDTDEEGVGQEEGMDQVEEHTEL
;
A
#
# COMPACT_ATOMS: atom_id res chain seq x y z
N MET A 1 16.82 -12.62 23.58
CA MET A 1 15.38 -12.96 23.52
C MET A 1 14.43 -11.75 23.33
N GLY A 2 14.89 -10.49 23.23
CA GLY A 2 13.99 -9.31 23.32
C GLY A 2 13.45 -8.66 22.04
N LYS A 3 13.55 -9.26 20.84
CA LYS A 3 13.16 -8.60 19.56
C LYS A 3 11.96 -9.22 18.83
N HIS A 4 11.61 -10.48 19.07
CA HIS A 4 10.48 -11.14 18.39
C HIS A 4 9.12 -10.85 19.04
N TYR A 5 9.06 -10.55 20.33
CA TYR A 5 7.81 -10.28 21.05
C TYR A 5 7.09 -8.99 20.60
N ALA A 6 7.82 -7.94 20.23
CA ALA A 6 7.23 -6.65 19.83
C ALA A 6 6.45 -6.73 18.49
N SER A 7 6.91 -7.56 17.55
CA SER A 7 6.25 -7.72 16.25
C SER A 7 4.94 -8.50 16.38
N ASN A 8 4.92 -9.54 17.22
CA ASN A 8 3.72 -10.34 17.46
C ASN A 8 2.67 -9.56 18.26
N LEU A 9 3.08 -8.71 19.22
CA LEU A 9 2.14 -7.83 19.94
C LEU A 9 1.37 -6.91 18.98
N ALA A 10 2.03 -6.32 17.97
CA ALA A 10 1.37 -5.42 17.03
C ALA A 10 0.32 -6.13 16.15
N VAL A 11 0.59 -7.37 15.73
CA VAL A 11 -0.34 -8.19 14.93
C VAL A 11 -1.51 -8.68 15.79
N VAL A 12 -1.25 -9.13 17.03
CA VAL A 12 -2.30 -9.52 17.98
C VAL A 12 -3.19 -8.33 18.33
N LEU A 13 -2.62 -7.14 18.54
CA LEU A 13 -3.40 -5.92 18.80
C LEU A 13 -4.34 -5.59 17.63
N LEU A 14 -3.89 -5.78 16.38
CA LEU A 14 -4.71 -5.59 15.19
C LEU A 14 -5.88 -6.58 15.12
N LEU A 15 -5.65 -7.84 15.51
CA LEU A 15 -6.67 -8.89 15.54
C LEU A 15 -7.71 -8.67 16.65
N THR A 16 -7.29 -8.25 17.85
CA THR A 16 -8.20 -7.98 18.97
C THR A 16 -9.10 -6.75 18.75
N LEU A 17 -8.70 -5.82 17.88
CA LEU A 17 -9.50 -4.65 17.51
C LEU A 17 -10.70 -4.99 16.60
N LEU A 18 -10.81 -6.22 16.09
CA LEU A 18 -11.91 -6.66 15.24
C LEU A 18 -13.08 -7.28 16.02
N THR A 19 -12.96 -7.50 17.35
CA THR A 19 -13.91 -8.31 18.13
C THR A 19 -14.40 -7.66 19.43
N ALA A 20 -14.30 -6.33 19.58
CA ALA A 20 -14.72 -5.63 20.80
C ALA A 20 -15.50 -4.33 20.52
N ASP A 21 -16.77 -4.28 20.93
CA ASP A 21 -17.67 -3.12 20.82
C ASP A 21 -17.35 -1.95 21.75
N ALA A 22 -16.12 -1.89 22.27
CA ALA A 22 -15.60 -0.80 23.08
C ALA A 22 -14.19 -0.45 22.60
N THR A 23 -14.08 0.36 21.55
CA THR A 23 -12.79 0.92 21.14
C THR A 23 -12.36 2.00 22.15
N PRO A 24 -11.32 1.80 22.97
CA PRO A 24 -10.62 2.95 23.52
C PRO A 24 -10.10 3.76 22.32
N SER A 25 -10.39 5.06 22.31
CA SER A 25 -9.94 5.98 21.26
C SER A 25 -8.43 6.22 21.42
N ILE A 26 -7.63 5.21 21.07
CA ILE A 26 -6.19 5.32 20.94
C ILE A 26 -5.93 6.35 19.85
N ASP A 27 -5.50 7.52 20.28
CA ASP A 27 -5.12 8.62 19.43
C ASP A 27 -3.83 8.24 18.66
N MET A 28 -4.02 7.60 17.51
CA MET A 28 -2.95 7.21 16.58
C MET A 28 -2.27 8.41 15.89
N ASP A 29 -2.68 9.66 16.18
CA ASP A 29 -1.88 10.85 15.85
C ASP A 29 -0.81 11.13 16.93
N LYS A 30 -0.93 10.58 18.16
CA LYS A 30 0.11 10.65 19.22
C LYS A 30 1.14 9.52 19.18
N LEU A 31 0.86 8.44 18.45
CA LEU A 31 1.80 7.33 18.27
C LEU A 31 2.68 7.62 17.04
N ASN A 32 3.93 8.01 17.30
CA ASN A 32 4.92 8.45 16.30
C ASN A 32 5.46 7.33 15.38
N PHE A 33 4.60 6.43 14.92
CA PHE A 33 4.94 5.43 13.90
C PHE A 33 5.17 6.11 12.55
N GLY A 34 6.43 6.16 12.12
CA GLY A 34 6.82 6.52 10.76
C GLY A 34 7.03 8.01 10.46
N GLU A 35 6.93 8.91 11.44
CA GLU A 35 7.10 10.37 11.20
C GLU A 35 8.54 10.74 10.80
N THR A 36 9.52 9.93 11.18
CA THR A 36 10.96 10.19 10.99
C THR A 36 11.58 9.49 9.78
N CYS A 37 10.77 8.96 8.86
CA CYS A 37 11.24 8.19 7.71
C CYS A 37 11.95 9.05 6.65
N LYS A 38 13.22 9.33 6.90
CA LYS A 38 14.14 10.06 6.02
C LYS A 38 14.72 9.11 4.98
N ALA A 39 14.10 9.09 3.80
CA ALA A 39 14.77 8.62 2.59
C ALA A 39 15.88 9.62 2.23
N ASN A 40 17.08 9.44 2.78
CA ASN A 40 18.28 10.09 2.28
C ASN A 40 19.14 9.04 1.56
N PRO A 41 18.95 8.83 0.24
CA PRO A 41 19.76 7.89 -0.52
C PRO A 41 21.20 8.38 -0.76
N CYS A 42 21.54 9.62 -0.36
CA CYS A 42 22.77 10.30 -0.75
C CYS A 42 23.73 10.59 0.40
N SER A 43 25.02 10.63 0.08
CA SER A 43 26.07 11.07 1.02
C SER A 43 25.94 12.56 1.37
N LEU A 44 26.56 13.01 2.47
CA LEU A 44 26.43 14.38 3.00
C LEU A 44 26.79 15.52 2.01
N LYS A 45 27.59 15.24 0.98
CA LYS A 45 27.99 16.22 -0.06
C LYS A 45 27.10 16.19 -1.31
N GLN A 46 26.24 15.18 -1.44
CA GLN A 46 25.35 14.99 -2.57
C GLN A 46 23.92 15.43 -2.25
N VAL A 47 23.10 15.55 -3.29
CA VAL A 47 21.65 15.74 -3.20
C VAL A 47 20.94 14.72 -4.09
N PRO A 48 19.76 14.22 -3.65
CA PRO A 48 18.92 13.39 -4.50
C PRO A 48 18.29 14.23 -5.60
N VAL A 49 18.37 13.75 -6.84
CA VAL A 49 17.76 14.35 -8.03
C VAL A 49 16.97 13.30 -8.82
N PRO A 50 15.86 13.69 -9.46
CA PRO A 50 15.01 12.74 -10.17
C PRO A 50 15.69 12.20 -11.43
N ILE A 51 15.60 10.89 -11.66
CA ILE A 51 16.00 10.27 -12.93
C ILE A 51 15.14 10.86 -14.06
N ARG A 52 15.80 11.35 -15.12
CA ARG A 52 15.21 12.14 -16.23
C ARG A 52 13.92 11.54 -16.78
N ASP A 53 13.95 10.25 -17.09
CA ASP A 53 12.94 9.47 -17.81
C ASP A 53 12.24 8.42 -16.93
N TYR A 54 12.37 8.52 -15.60
CA TYR A 54 11.63 7.67 -14.66
C TYR A 54 10.12 7.66 -14.94
N VAL A 55 9.54 6.47 -15.04
CA VAL A 55 8.10 6.27 -15.24
C VAL A 55 7.43 6.14 -13.87
N PHE A 56 6.44 7.00 -13.60
CA PHE A 56 5.63 6.87 -12.41
C PHE A 56 4.75 5.62 -12.52
N THR A 57 4.85 4.73 -11.53
CA THR A 57 4.05 3.51 -11.43
C THR A 57 3.18 3.56 -10.18
N SER A 58 2.03 2.88 -10.22
CA SER A 58 1.20 2.61 -9.05
C SER A 58 0.61 1.21 -9.09
N ASN A 59 0.43 0.58 -7.94
CA ASN A 59 -0.37 -0.65 -7.81
C ASN A 59 -1.79 -0.40 -7.29
N GLY A 60 -2.29 0.83 -7.43
CA GLY A 60 -3.60 1.28 -6.96
C GLY A 60 -3.67 1.33 -5.44
N CYS A 61 -4.83 1.01 -4.89
CA CYS A 61 -5.01 0.92 -3.44
C CYS A 61 -4.54 -0.43 -2.85
N GLY A 62 -3.49 -1.04 -3.42
CA GLY A 62 -2.99 -2.36 -3.06
C GLY A 62 -2.20 -2.36 -1.74
N MET A 63 -2.80 -2.83 -0.65
CA MET A 63 -2.06 -3.05 0.59
C MET A 63 -1.35 -4.41 0.56
N ALA A 64 -0.02 -4.40 0.63
CA ALA A 64 0.82 -5.60 0.75
C ALA A 64 0.63 -6.68 -0.34
N GLY A 65 0.21 -6.29 -1.55
CA GLY A 65 -0.05 -7.22 -2.67
C GLY A 65 -1.48 -7.78 -2.70
N ALA A 66 -2.36 -7.38 -1.77
CA ALA A 66 -3.78 -7.68 -1.82
C ALA A 66 -4.55 -6.52 -2.49
N PRO A 67 -5.26 -6.74 -3.62
CA PRO A 67 -6.13 -5.72 -4.20
C PRO A 67 -7.40 -5.55 -3.35
N MET A 68 -7.62 -4.35 -2.83
CA MET A 68 -8.81 -4.05 -2.03
C MET A 68 -10.02 -3.76 -2.95
N LYS A 69 -10.77 -4.81 -3.30
CA LYS A 69 -12.04 -4.71 -4.05
C LYS A 69 -13.08 -3.88 -3.29
N GLY A 70 -13.92 -3.13 -4.01
CA GLY A 70 -15.00 -2.31 -3.43
C GLY A 70 -14.55 -0.93 -2.95
N TYR A 71 -13.34 -0.50 -3.30
CA TYR A 71 -12.75 0.81 -2.97
C TYR A 71 -12.27 1.57 -4.22
N GLU A 72 -12.78 1.21 -5.39
CA GLU A 72 -12.41 1.77 -6.69
C GLU A 72 -12.64 3.29 -6.74
N PHE A 73 -13.59 3.82 -5.95
CA PHE A 73 -13.88 5.25 -5.84
C PHE A 73 -12.76 6.10 -5.20
N VAL A 74 -11.73 5.49 -4.58
CA VAL A 74 -10.53 6.20 -4.08
C VAL A 74 -9.25 5.85 -4.85
N SER A 75 -9.33 5.09 -5.97
CA SER A 75 -8.16 4.67 -6.75
C SER A 75 -7.21 5.82 -7.11
N ASP A 76 -7.77 6.91 -7.66
CA ASP A 76 -7.00 8.12 -8.05
C ASP A 76 -6.17 8.69 -6.89
N CYS A 77 -6.65 8.58 -5.65
CA CYS A 77 -5.94 9.07 -4.48
C CYS A 77 -4.78 8.16 -4.07
N CYS A 78 -4.90 6.84 -4.32
CA CYS A 78 -3.84 5.86 -4.13
C CYS A 78 -2.79 5.97 -5.25
N ASP A 79 -3.21 6.11 -6.51
CA ASP A 79 -2.32 6.31 -7.66
C ASP A 79 -1.44 7.57 -7.49
N LEU A 80 -2.06 8.66 -7.01
CA LEU A 80 -1.35 9.88 -6.65
C LEU A 80 -0.42 9.74 -5.43
N HIS A 81 -0.68 8.79 -4.53
CA HIS A 81 0.16 8.53 -3.35
C HIS A 81 1.43 7.76 -3.73
N ASP A 82 1.30 6.68 -4.49
CA ASP A 82 2.42 5.91 -5.05
C ASP A 82 3.32 6.77 -5.95
N ALA A 83 2.70 7.54 -6.86
CA ALA A 83 3.43 8.46 -7.71
C ALA A 83 4.13 9.55 -6.86
N CYS A 84 3.49 10.05 -5.79
CA CYS A 84 4.11 10.99 -4.86
C CYS A 84 5.30 10.37 -4.12
N TYR A 85 5.21 9.13 -3.64
CA TYR A 85 6.32 8.40 -3.02
C TYR A 85 7.52 8.29 -3.95
N SER A 86 7.30 8.30 -5.27
CA SER A 86 8.34 8.33 -6.30
C SER A 86 8.77 9.74 -6.73
N VAL A 87 8.20 10.83 -6.19
CA VAL A 87 8.69 12.19 -6.48
C VAL A 87 9.97 12.44 -5.70
N CYS A 88 11.11 12.35 -6.39
CA CYS A 88 12.42 12.45 -5.76
C CYS A 88 12.57 13.69 -4.86
N GLY A 89 13.05 13.49 -3.63
CA GLY A 89 13.29 14.55 -2.65
C GLY A 89 12.04 15.14 -2.00
N ILE A 90 10.85 14.59 -2.24
CA ILE A 90 9.65 14.93 -1.48
C ILE A 90 9.67 14.28 -0.10
N THR A 91 8.81 14.71 0.83
CA THR A 91 8.69 14.08 2.15
C THR A 91 7.49 13.14 2.19
N LYS A 92 7.64 11.97 2.84
CA LYS A 92 6.55 11.02 3.11
C LYS A 92 5.31 11.72 3.69
N ALA A 93 5.51 12.55 4.71
CA ALA A 93 4.45 13.34 5.35
C ALA A 93 3.69 14.26 4.37
N HIS A 94 4.33 14.78 3.31
CA HIS A 94 3.63 15.55 2.28
C HIS A 94 2.74 14.67 1.41
N CYS A 95 3.20 13.47 1.06
CA CYS A 95 2.42 12.50 0.29
C CYS A 95 1.24 11.96 1.10
N ASP A 96 1.48 11.51 2.33
CA ASP A 96 0.44 10.99 3.22
C ASP A 96 -0.64 12.06 3.52
N SER A 97 -0.21 13.30 3.79
CA SER A 97 -1.13 14.43 3.96
C SER A 97 -1.93 14.75 2.69
N SER A 98 -1.32 14.59 1.51
CA SER A 98 -1.99 14.82 0.22
C SER A 98 -2.99 13.70 -0.11
N MET A 99 -2.66 12.44 0.21
CA MET A 99 -3.57 11.29 0.11
C MET A 99 -4.75 11.44 1.06
N LYS A 100 -4.50 11.72 2.36
CA LYS A 100 -5.55 12.00 3.35
C LYS A 100 -6.51 13.07 2.84
N LYS A 101 -5.96 14.19 2.35
CA LYS A 101 -6.75 15.28 1.78
C LYS A 101 -7.56 14.83 0.56
N CYS A 102 -6.96 14.12 -0.39
CA CYS A 102 -7.64 13.59 -1.58
C CYS A 102 -8.84 12.71 -1.19
N MET A 103 -8.60 11.70 -0.36
CA MET A 103 -9.65 10.77 0.10
C MET A 103 -10.73 11.49 0.91
N THR A 104 -10.40 12.48 1.75
CA THR A 104 -11.40 13.30 2.44
C THR A 104 -12.24 14.14 1.47
N GLU A 105 -11.64 14.75 0.45
CA GLU A 105 -12.37 15.49 -0.60
C GLU A 105 -13.30 14.55 -1.37
N THR A 106 -12.85 13.35 -1.75
CA THR A 106 -13.66 12.29 -2.37
C THR A 106 -14.82 11.84 -1.48
N CYS A 107 -14.56 11.48 -0.22
CA CYS A 107 -15.61 10.99 0.69
C CYS A 107 -16.64 12.06 1.03
N ASN A 108 -16.27 13.35 1.07
CA ASN A 108 -17.22 14.43 1.25
C ASN A 108 -18.19 14.61 0.06
N GLY A 109 -17.84 14.11 -1.12
CA GLY A 109 -18.73 14.05 -2.28
C GLY A 109 -19.74 12.90 -2.26
N VAL A 110 -19.59 11.91 -1.35
CA VAL A 110 -20.46 10.74 -1.28
C VAL A 110 -21.71 11.04 -0.45
N THR A 111 -22.87 11.06 -1.11
CA THR A 111 -24.16 11.42 -0.48
C THR A 111 -24.93 10.22 0.08
N ALA A 112 -24.76 9.03 -0.49
CA ALA A 112 -25.43 7.81 -0.03
C ALA A 112 -24.85 7.34 1.32
N PRO A 113 -25.64 7.23 2.41
CA PRO A 113 -25.10 6.99 3.76
C PRO A 113 -24.23 5.73 3.90
N GLU A 114 -24.62 4.63 3.25
CA GLU A 114 -23.86 3.37 3.30
C GLU A 114 -22.51 3.49 2.56
N GLN A 115 -22.50 4.13 1.39
CA GLN A 115 -21.28 4.39 0.63
C GLN A 115 -20.38 5.38 1.37
N LYS A 116 -20.96 6.39 2.05
CA LYS A 116 -20.21 7.34 2.90
C LYS A 116 -19.51 6.61 4.04
N LYS A 117 -20.20 5.71 4.74
CA LYS A 117 -19.61 4.86 5.79
C LYS A 117 -18.47 3.98 5.26
N LYS A 118 -18.64 3.37 4.07
CA LYS A 118 -17.58 2.61 3.39
C LYS A 118 -16.37 3.48 3.02
N CYS A 119 -16.61 4.70 2.54
CA CYS A 119 -15.55 5.67 2.20
C CYS A 119 -14.78 6.14 3.45
N ASP A 120 -15.47 6.46 4.54
CA ASP A 120 -14.83 6.89 5.79
C ASP A 120 -14.01 5.77 6.44
N ALA A 121 -14.47 4.52 6.33
CA ALA A 121 -13.69 3.34 6.71
C ALA A 121 -12.43 3.20 5.84
N ALA A 122 -12.56 3.34 4.51
CA ALA A 122 -11.43 3.32 3.57
C ALA A 122 -10.38 4.39 3.90
N LEU A 123 -10.82 5.64 4.07
CA LEU A 123 -9.99 6.77 4.48
C LEU A 123 -9.23 6.46 5.78
N SER A 124 -9.89 5.84 6.74
CA SER A 124 -9.27 5.46 8.02
C SER A 124 -8.20 4.36 7.85
N ILE A 125 -8.52 3.31 7.09
CA ILE A 125 -7.62 2.19 6.79
C ILE A 125 -6.38 2.66 6.03
N TYR A 126 -6.52 3.39 4.92
CA TYR A 126 -5.38 3.85 4.13
C TYR A 126 -4.51 4.85 4.89
N ASN A 127 -5.09 5.77 5.67
CA ASN A 127 -4.30 6.68 6.51
C ASN A 127 -3.49 5.94 7.56
N LEU A 128 -4.06 4.92 8.21
CA LEU A 128 -3.35 4.08 9.18
C LEU A 128 -2.26 3.23 8.49
N GLY A 129 -2.59 2.61 7.35
CA GLY A 129 -1.67 1.82 6.53
C GLY A 129 -0.47 2.63 6.06
N ALA A 130 -0.69 3.83 5.51
CA ALA A 130 0.38 4.73 5.08
C ALA A 130 1.29 5.14 6.25
N LYS A 131 0.74 5.42 7.44
CA LYS A 131 1.55 5.71 8.65
C LYS A 131 2.42 4.52 9.06
N VAL A 132 1.80 3.35 9.30
CA VAL A 132 2.44 2.18 9.91
C VAL A 132 3.34 1.43 8.91
N LEU A 133 2.91 1.28 7.66
CA LEU A 133 3.57 0.43 6.64
C LEU A 133 4.22 1.22 5.50
N GLY A 134 3.95 2.53 5.37
CA GLY A 134 4.41 3.31 4.22
C GLY A 134 5.91 3.62 4.19
N CYS A 135 6.67 3.40 5.27
CA CYS A 135 8.08 3.80 5.32
C CYS A 135 9.03 2.97 4.44
N PRO A 136 8.95 1.62 4.42
CA PRO A 136 9.65 0.80 3.44
C PRO A 136 9.29 1.17 2.00
N ALA A 137 8.00 1.31 1.69
CA ALA A 137 7.50 1.67 0.36
C ALA A 137 8.03 3.04 -0.11
N PHE A 138 7.91 4.08 0.72
CA PHE A 138 8.45 5.42 0.45
C PHE A 138 9.97 5.39 0.24
N THR A 139 10.70 4.68 1.09
CA THR A 139 12.17 4.62 1.00
C THR A 139 12.62 3.89 -0.26
N GLN A 140 11.89 2.85 -0.67
CA GLN A 140 12.15 2.11 -1.90
C GLN A 140 11.82 2.92 -3.15
N ALA A 141 10.65 3.56 -3.21
CA ALA A 141 10.26 4.45 -4.31
C ALA A 141 11.26 5.63 -4.49
N GLN A 142 11.77 6.20 -3.39
CA GLN A 142 12.83 7.22 -3.45
C GLN A 142 14.16 6.67 -3.97
N LYS A 143 14.53 5.40 -3.70
CA LYS A 143 15.73 4.77 -4.30
C LYS A 143 15.55 4.50 -5.80
N GLU A 144 14.35 4.12 -6.22
CA GLU A 144 14.03 3.84 -7.62
C GLU A 144 13.98 5.12 -8.47
N ALA A 145 13.46 6.23 -7.92
CA ALA A 145 13.24 7.46 -8.67
C ALA A 145 14.37 8.50 -8.55
N CYS A 146 15.26 8.37 -7.57
CA CYS A 146 16.38 9.29 -7.36
C CYS A 146 17.74 8.70 -7.76
N TYR A 147 18.64 9.58 -8.18
CA TYR A 147 20.08 9.34 -8.14
C TYR A 147 20.80 10.50 -7.44
N CYS A 148 22.07 10.33 -7.08
CA CYS A 148 22.81 11.27 -6.24
C CYS A 148 23.85 12.06 -7.04
N VAL A 149 23.74 13.39 -7.04
CA VAL A 149 24.69 14.31 -7.71
C VAL A 149 25.27 15.32 -6.71
N SER A 150 26.33 16.03 -7.10
CA SER A 150 26.83 17.16 -6.32
C SER A 150 25.82 18.33 -6.33
N LYS A 151 25.83 19.18 -5.30
CA LYS A 151 24.83 20.25 -5.11
C LYS A 151 24.73 21.20 -6.31
N GLU A 152 25.85 21.44 -6.99
CA GLU A 152 25.99 22.32 -8.15
C GLU A 152 25.27 21.75 -9.37
N LYS A 153 25.25 20.42 -9.52
CA LYS A 153 24.55 19.72 -10.62
C LYS A 153 23.06 19.53 -10.36
N GLY A 154 22.58 19.80 -9.14
CA GLY A 154 21.20 19.57 -8.72
C GLY A 154 20.16 20.28 -9.60
N VAL A 155 20.38 21.57 -9.89
CA VAL A 155 19.43 22.38 -10.68
C VAL A 155 19.34 21.90 -12.13
N ALA A 156 20.45 21.46 -12.72
CA ALA A 156 20.49 20.95 -14.10
C ALA A 156 19.67 19.66 -14.24
N ALA A 157 19.86 18.69 -13.34
CA ALA A 157 19.11 17.43 -13.35
C ALA A 157 17.58 17.67 -13.19
N TYR A 158 17.18 18.58 -12.30
CA TYR A 158 15.77 18.98 -12.18
C TYR A 158 15.22 19.66 -13.44
N LYS A 159 16.02 20.48 -14.14
CA LYS A 159 15.63 21.09 -15.43
C LYS A 159 15.39 20.02 -16.49
N GLU A 160 16.32 19.07 -16.64
CA GLU A 160 16.21 17.97 -17.60
C GLU A 160 14.95 17.12 -17.35
N ARG A 161 14.69 16.74 -16.09
CA ARG A 161 13.47 16.02 -15.70
C ARG A 161 12.20 16.80 -16.03
N LEU A 162 12.15 18.08 -15.64
CA LEU A 162 10.98 18.93 -15.88
C LEU A 162 10.69 19.10 -17.37
N LEU A 163 11.73 19.32 -18.17
CA LEU A 163 11.63 19.48 -19.61
C LEU A 163 11.12 18.19 -20.26
N HIS A 164 11.74 17.04 -19.96
CA HIS A 164 11.33 15.74 -20.48
C HIS A 164 9.85 15.42 -20.14
N PHE A 165 9.46 15.62 -18.88
CA PHE A 165 8.10 15.37 -18.42
C PHE A 165 7.08 16.30 -19.09
N LEU A 166 7.37 17.60 -19.19
CA LEU A 166 6.45 18.55 -19.81
C LEU A 166 6.36 18.35 -21.33
N GLN A 167 7.47 18.06 -22.02
CA GLN A 167 7.44 17.72 -23.45
C GLN A 167 6.50 16.54 -23.76
N LYS A 168 6.50 15.52 -22.88
CA LYS A 168 5.67 14.31 -23.04
C LYS A 168 4.21 14.48 -22.61
N HIS A 169 3.93 15.31 -21.60
CA HIS A 169 2.61 15.34 -20.94
C HIS A 169 1.88 16.70 -20.95
N ALA A 170 2.52 17.81 -21.33
CA ALA A 170 1.91 19.12 -21.25
C ALA A 170 0.86 19.39 -22.33
N ASP A 171 -0.19 20.09 -21.90
CA ASP A 171 -1.39 20.51 -22.64
C ASP A 171 -1.19 21.72 -23.57
N SER A 172 0.01 22.31 -23.63
CA SER A 172 0.33 23.36 -24.62
C SER A 172 1.82 23.48 -24.90
N GLU A 173 2.18 23.84 -26.14
CA GLU A 173 3.58 23.97 -26.60
C GLU A 173 4.40 24.98 -25.79
N GLU A 174 3.80 26.09 -25.35
CA GLU A 174 4.44 27.07 -24.46
C GLU A 174 5.08 26.39 -23.22
N LYS A 175 4.37 25.43 -22.61
CA LYS A 175 4.81 24.73 -21.40
C LYS A 175 5.91 23.70 -21.66
N LYS A 176 6.11 23.30 -22.91
CA LYS A 176 7.17 22.36 -23.34
C LYS A 176 8.53 23.05 -23.58
N SER A 177 8.55 24.39 -23.58
CA SER A 177 9.76 25.17 -23.82
C SER A 177 10.73 25.18 -22.62
N GLU A 178 12.03 25.30 -22.91
CA GLU A 178 13.04 25.51 -21.88
C GLU A 178 12.81 26.81 -21.08
N GLU A 179 12.29 27.85 -21.73
CA GLU A 179 12.00 29.13 -21.06
C GLU A 179 10.93 28.95 -19.98
N ALA A 180 9.84 28.23 -20.28
CA ALA A 180 8.80 27.91 -19.30
C ALA A 180 9.35 27.07 -18.15
N VAL A 181 10.20 26.08 -18.42
CA VAL A 181 10.87 25.26 -17.38
C VAL A 181 11.78 26.12 -16.49
N ASN A 182 12.60 26.99 -17.08
CA ASN A 182 13.49 27.89 -16.34
C ASN A 182 12.68 28.86 -15.45
N LYS A 183 11.56 29.39 -15.97
CA LYS A 183 10.63 30.26 -15.24
C LYS A 183 9.96 29.53 -14.06
N LEU A 184 9.56 28.27 -14.24
CA LEU A 184 9.04 27.41 -13.17
C LEU A 184 10.08 27.15 -12.09
N LEU A 185 11.31 26.74 -12.45
CA LEU A 185 12.39 26.51 -11.50
C LEU A 185 12.74 27.78 -10.71
N LYS A 186 12.84 28.93 -11.38
CA LYS A 186 13.09 30.23 -10.70
C LYS A 186 11.98 30.59 -9.71
N LYS A 187 10.71 30.36 -10.07
CA LYS A 187 9.54 30.65 -9.21
C LYS A 187 9.43 29.68 -8.02
N HIS A 188 9.96 28.46 -8.14
CA HIS A 188 9.79 27.37 -7.17
C HIS A 188 11.12 26.91 -6.55
N LYS A 189 12.14 27.76 -6.53
CA LYS A 189 13.46 27.48 -5.93
C LYS A 189 13.34 26.95 -4.50
N GLY A 190 13.97 25.81 -4.21
CA GLY A 190 13.90 25.09 -2.93
C GLY A 190 12.57 24.37 -2.68
N LYS A 191 11.70 24.28 -3.69
CA LYS A 191 10.38 23.61 -3.66
C LYS A 191 10.17 22.75 -4.91
N GLU A 192 11.25 22.29 -5.55
CA GLU A 192 11.27 21.59 -6.83
C GLU A 192 10.50 20.26 -6.76
N ALA A 193 10.66 19.46 -5.71
CA ALA A 193 9.85 18.25 -5.49
C ALA A 193 8.34 18.58 -5.39
N LYS A 194 7.98 19.65 -4.67
CA LYS A 194 6.58 20.13 -4.54
C LYS A 194 6.06 20.86 -5.80
N LEU A 195 6.93 21.28 -6.72
CA LEU A 195 6.57 21.65 -8.07
C LEU A 195 6.22 20.38 -8.86
N PHE A 196 7.12 19.39 -8.83
CA PHE A 196 6.99 18.21 -9.66
C PHE A 196 5.78 17.35 -9.29
N TYR A 197 5.51 17.14 -8.00
CA TYR A 197 4.28 16.49 -7.55
C TYR A 197 3.00 17.20 -8.04
N ARG A 198 2.98 18.55 -8.10
CA ARG A 198 1.83 19.28 -8.67
C ARG A 198 1.71 19.12 -10.19
N LEU A 199 2.79 18.84 -10.89
CA LEU A 199 2.73 18.50 -12.32
C LEU A 199 2.21 17.08 -12.51
N VAL A 200 2.68 16.10 -11.71
CA VAL A 200 2.11 14.73 -11.69
C VAL A 200 0.61 14.76 -11.37
N LYS A 201 0.19 15.52 -10.34
CA LYS A 201 -1.23 15.69 -10.01
C LYS A 201 -2.04 16.44 -11.08
N LYS A 202 -1.42 17.30 -11.90
CA LYS A 202 -2.09 17.93 -13.05
C LYS A 202 -2.24 16.96 -14.23
N TYR A 203 -1.23 16.12 -14.44
CA TYR A 203 -1.15 15.20 -15.58
C TYR A 203 -1.16 13.76 -15.07
N THR A 204 -2.27 13.33 -14.46
CA THR A 204 -2.44 11.99 -13.86
C THR A 204 -2.21 10.86 -14.87
N GLN A 205 -2.47 11.10 -16.16
CA GLN A 205 -2.16 10.17 -17.26
C GLN A 205 -0.65 9.91 -17.47
N SER A 206 0.23 10.51 -16.66
CA SER A 206 1.66 10.18 -16.58
C SER A 206 1.97 9.02 -15.62
N ILE A 207 0.97 8.55 -14.86
CA ILE A 207 1.07 7.41 -13.95
C ILE A 207 0.63 6.16 -14.71
N VAL A 208 1.45 5.11 -14.65
CA VAL A 208 1.19 3.80 -15.26
C VAL A 208 0.75 2.83 -14.17
N LEU A 209 -0.38 2.16 -14.36
CA LEU A 209 -0.80 1.09 -13.45
C LEU A 209 0.08 -0.14 -13.67
N ASP A 210 0.69 -0.61 -12.58
CA ASP A 210 1.50 -1.82 -12.49
C ASP A 210 1.00 -2.64 -11.29
N THR A 211 -0.05 -3.43 -11.54
CA THR A 211 -0.63 -4.34 -10.55
C THR A 211 0.29 -5.52 -10.21
N GLY A 212 1.39 -5.70 -10.93
CA GLY A 212 2.45 -6.67 -10.63
C GLY A 212 3.51 -6.14 -9.66
N LYS A 213 3.50 -4.85 -9.32
CA LYS A 213 4.45 -4.25 -8.38
C LYS A 213 4.19 -4.72 -6.95
N ASN A 214 4.80 -5.86 -6.61
CA ASN A 214 4.84 -6.39 -5.25
C ASN A 214 5.53 -5.37 -4.32
N ASN A 215 4.79 -4.88 -3.33
CA ASN A 215 5.33 -4.03 -2.27
C ASN A 215 6.24 -4.82 -1.32
N PHE A 216 7.10 -4.13 -0.55
CA PHE A 216 7.95 -4.71 0.50
C PHE A 216 7.18 -5.68 1.43
N MET A 217 5.92 -5.34 1.75
CA MET A 217 5.07 -6.19 2.59
C MET A 217 4.68 -7.50 1.89
N SER A 218 4.47 -7.51 0.58
CA SER A 218 4.21 -8.74 -0.20
C SER A 218 5.45 -9.64 -0.22
N GLU A 219 6.66 -9.08 -0.38
CA GLU A 219 7.90 -9.85 -0.17
C GLU A 219 8.01 -10.37 1.27
N MET A 220 7.63 -9.57 2.27
CA MET A 220 7.67 -9.97 3.67
C MET A 220 6.69 -11.11 3.95
N PHE A 221 5.46 -11.06 3.43
CA PHE A 221 4.48 -12.14 3.54
C PHE A 221 4.92 -13.41 2.79
N GLN A 222 5.54 -13.29 1.60
CA GLN A 222 6.15 -14.41 0.88
C GLN A 222 7.37 -15.02 1.62
N LYS A 223 8.02 -14.25 2.49
CA LYS A 223 9.17 -14.67 3.31
C LYS A 223 8.79 -15.10 4.73
N LEU A 224 7.53 -14.97 5.13
CA LEU A 224 7.02 -15.61 6.34
C LEU A 224 6.82 -17.10 6.02
N PRO A 225 7.36 -18.03 6.84
CA PRO A 225 7.06 -19.44 6.66
C PRO A 225 5.56 -19.68 6.85
N ASN A 226 4.99 -20.60 6.08
CA ASN A 226 3.58 -21.00 6.18
C ASN A 226 3.24 -21.42 7.61
N LEU A 227 2.59 -20.53 8.36
CA LEU A 227 1.92 -20.81 9.63
C LEU A 227 0.62 -21.63 9.45
N SER A 228 0.41 -22.18 8.25
CA SER A 228 -0.70 -23.05 7.86
C SER A 228 -0.27 -24.51 7.65
N ASN A 229 0.97 -24.88 7.97
CA ASN A 229 1.30 -26.28 8.20
C ASN A 229 0.84 -26.65 9.61
N SER A 230 -0.45 -26.98 9.75
CA SER A 230 -0.85 -27.92 10.80
C SER A 230 -0.02 -29.19 10.59
N PRO A 231 0.50 -29.84 11.65
CA PRO A 231 1.05 -31.17 11.48
C PRO A 231 -0.02 -32.09 10.88
N GLU A 232 0.42 -32.96 9.99
CA GLU A 232 -0.38 -34.09 9.51
C GLU A 232 -0.79 -34.94 10.71
N GLU A 233 -1.95 -35.59 10.62
CA GLU A 233 -2.40 -36.54 11.66
C GLU A 233 -1.54 -37.79 11.60
N ASP A 234 -0.34 -37.72 12.18
CA ASP A 234 0.48 -38.89 12.48
C ASP A 234 -0.28 -39.76 13.47
N ALA A 235 -0.80 -40.88 12.95
CA ALA A 235 -1.37 -41.94 13.76
C ALA A 235 -0.34 -42.43 14.79
N LEU A 236 -0.75 -42.52 16.06
CA LEU A 236 0.04 -43.23 17.06
C LEU A 236 -0.88 -44.09 17.92
N ASP A 237 -0.57 -45.39 17.93
CA ASP A 237 -1.27 -46.41 18.70
C ASP A 237 -1.17 -46.18 20.21
N THR A 238 -2.21 -46.62 20.93
CA THR A 238 -2.11 -47.00 22.35
C THR A 238 -2.93 -48.27 22.60
N GLU A 239 -2.23 -49.39 22.71
CA GLU A 239 -2.55 -50.49 23.66
C GLU A 239 -2.39 -49.87 25.09
N GLU A 240 -3.08 -50.20 26.19
CA GLU A 240 -3.45 -51.45 26.92
C GLU A 240 -4.71 -51.12 27.81
N GLU A 241 -5.54 -52.00 28.40
CA GLU A 241 -5.79 -53.45 28.32
C GLU A 241 -7.22 -53.79 28.85
N GLY A 242 -7.72 -54.99 28.56
CA GLY A 242 -8.74 -55.74 29.33
C GLY A 242 -10.24 -55.49 29.05
N MET A 243 -11.15 -56.46 29.18
CA MET A 243 -11.11 -57.91 29.44
C MET A 243 -12.58 -58.39 29.49
N ASP A 244 -12.85 -59.63 29.03
CA ASP A 244 -14.09 -60.43 29.19
C ASP A 244 -15.40 -59.99 28.44
N THR A 245 -15.82 -60.77 27.42
CA THR A 245 -17.00 -61.72 27.39
C THR A 245 -18.40 -61.04 27.33
N ASP A 246 -19.40 -61.44 26.54
CA ASP A 246 -19.69 -62.72 25.84
C ASP A 246 -20.60 -62.53 24.59
N GLU A 247 -21.01 -63.67 24.00
CA GLU A 247 -21.72 -63.96 22.73
C GLU A 247 -23.08 -63.28 22.38
N GLU A 248 -23.59 -63.68 21.21
CA GLU A 248 -24.91 -63.47 20.57
C GLU A 248 -25.11 -62.12 19.82
N GLY A 249 -25.66 -62.06 18.59
CA GLY A 249 -26.17 -63.11 17.69
C GLY A 249 -27.39 -62.62 16.89
N VAL A 250 -27.52 -63.01 15.60
CA VAL A 250 -28.65 -62.65 14.69
C VAL A 250 -28.68 -61.16 14.27
N GLY A 251 -29.06 -60.74 13.05
CA GLY A 251 -29.48 -61.42 11.83
C GLY A 251 -29.74 -60.41 10.70
N GLN A 252 -30.04 -60.89 9.49
CA GLN A 252 -30.22 -60.09 8.27
C GLN A 252 -31.49 -59.22 8.28
N GLU A 253 -31.52 -58.14 7.48
CA GLU A 253 -32.35 -58.09 6.25
C GLU A 253 -32.00 -56.92 5.31
N GLU A 254 -32.37 -57.07 4.03
CA GLU A 254 -32.10 -56.16 2.91
C GLU A 254 -33.37 -55.36 2.51
N GLY A 255 -33.22 -54.36 1.63
CA GLY A 255 -34.34 -53.72 0.90
C GLY A 255 -34.44 -52.21 1.16
N MET A 256 -33.96 -51.33 0.29
CA MET A 256 -34.47 -50.99 -1.06
C MET A 256 -35.73 -50.10 -1.02
N ASP A 257 -35.56 -48.81 -1.32
CA ASP A 257 -36.30 -48.22 -2.46
C ASP A 257 -35.61 -46.96 -3.03
N GLN A 258 -35.93 -46.62 -4.28
CA GLN A 258 -35.41 -45.46 -5.04
C GLN A 258 -36.49 -44.36 -5.22
N VAL A 259 -36.23 -43.45 -6.18
CA VAL A 259 -37.06 -42.36 -6.77
C VAL A 259 -36.49 -40.98 -6.41
N GLU A 260 -35.59 -40.41 -7.23
CA GLU A 260 -35.81 -39.67 -8.50
C GLU A 260 -36.46 -38.27 -8.32
N GLU A 261 -35.67 -37.26 -8.73
CA GLU A 261 -36.06 -36.09 -9.54
C GLU A 261 -37.11 -35.08 -8.97
N HIS A 262 -37.17 -33.79 -9.35
CA HIS A 262 -36.77 -33.16 -10.61
C HIS A 262 -36.73 -31.60 -10.50
N THR A 263 -35.89 -30.98 -11.34
CA THR A 263 -36.06 -29.67 -12.03
C THR A 263 -35.83 -28.32 -11.34
N GLU A 264 -35.21 -27.45 -12.14
CA GLU A 264 -34.94 -26.01 -11.99
C GLU A 264 -36.18 -25.11 -12.25
N LEU A 265 -36.14 -23.86 -11.76
CA LEU A 265 -36.47 -22.63 -12.50
C LEU A 265 -35.94 -21.39 -11.77
#